data_AF-A0A3D1V0D5-F1
#
_entry.id   AF-A0A3D1V0D5-F1
#
_cell.length_a   1.000
_cell.length_b   1.000
_cell.length_c   1.000
_cell.angle_alpha   90.00
_cell.angle_beta   90.00
_cell.angle_gamma   90.00
#
_symmetry.space_group_name_H-M   'P 1'
#
loop_
_entity.id
_entity.type
_entity.pdbx_description
1 polymer ?
#
loop_
_entity_poly.entity_id
_entity_poly.type
_entity_poly.pdbx_seq_one_letter_code
_entity_poly.pdbx_strand_id
1 'polypeptide(L)'
;MFFRGIVILFLTVLAAGTISAQEMTFNTKDAWTGVSERNISLKNGVLTIRGRVTLVSRESFDIDPGKTYTLTGSFKAAGSESAKLYFGFSQYDKNGKDIQTINTDTIPWTDTVLLKPVKAADKVLVVNNAMKWKKFSTCVIACNTSSDFKDLPNFNILEIPVKMTKKKSMQEWEIILAKSAGVNLPAGTNIRQHGGKGAGEMYTGGYLTTSDQWQTLSGSASGRLLKGFSFRQWAPGAVKAKVCIRVNWNNSKAVTEMKDIRLTIK
;
A
#
# COMPACT_ATOMS: atom_id res chain seq x y z
N MET A 1 -34.75 20.39 31.96
CA MET A 1 -33.45 20.71 31.34
C MET A 1 -32.37 20.09 32.23
N PHE A 2 -31.97 18.85 31.97
CA PHE A 2 -31.05 18.09 32.83
C PHE A 2 -29.66 18.05 32.19
N PHE A 3 -28.72 18.82 32.74
CA PHE A 3 -27.30 18.65 32.45
C PHE A 3 -26.74 17.53 33.34
N ARG A 4 -26.43 16.37 32.76
CA ARG A 4 -25.59 15.35 33.40
C ARG A 4 -24.13 15.67 33.07
N GLY A 5 -23.41 16.22 34.03
CA GLY A 5 -21.96 16.36 33.97
C GLY A 5 -21.30 14.98 34.02
N ILE A 6 -20.49 14.67 33.02
CA ILE A 6 -19.59 13.51 33.05
C ILE A 6 -18.30 13.98 33.73
N VAL A 7 -18.01 13.40 34.90
CA VAL A 7 -16.71 13.57 35.56
C VAL A 7 -15.74 12.59 34.91
N ILE A 8 -14.74 13.11 34.18
CA ILE A 8 -13.60 12.33 33.71
C ILE A 8 -12.51 12.42 34.77
N LEU A 9 -12.26 11.32 35.47
CA LEU A 9 -11.18 11.22 36.44
C LEU A 9 -9.87 10.88 35.71
N PHE A 10 -8.97 11.85 35.56
CA PHE A 10 -7.59 11.59 35.16
C PHE A 10 -6.77 11.26 36.41
N LEU A 11 -6.42 9.99 36.59
CA LEU A 11 -5.39 9.59 37.54
C LEU A 11 -4.03 9.61 36.81
N THR A 12 -3.24 10.65 37.02
CA THR A 12 -1.84 10.70 36.56
C THR A 12 -0.94 10.11 37.64
N VAL A 13 -0.51 8.86 37.43
CA VAL A 13 0.63 8.28 38.15
C VAL A 13 1.88 8.54 37.31
N LEU A 14 2.80 9.37 37.83
CA LEU A 14 4.15 9.48 37.28
C LEU A 14 4.92 8.19 37.59
N ALA A 15 5.11 7.34 36.60
CA ALA A 15 6.09 6.26 36.63
C ALA A 15 7.21 6.57 35.64
N ALA A 16 8.46 6.34 36.08
CA ALA A 16 9.66 6.47 35.26
C ALA A 16 9.51 5.73 33.92
N GLY A 17 10.01 6.35 32.86
CA GLY A 17 9.70 6.08 31.44
C GLY A 17 9.83 4.63 30.99
N THR A 18 8.76 3.86 31.17
CA THR A 18 8.44 2.77 30.25
C THR A 18 7.79 3.41 29.03
N ILE A 19 8.31 3.15 27.84
CA ILE A 19 7.59 3.49 26.61
C ILE A 19 6.32 2.64 26.65
N SER A 20 5.22 3.23 27.11
CA SER A 20 3.94 2.52 27.18
C SER A 20 3.57 2.10 25.77
N ALA A 21 3.38 0.80 25.57
CA ALA A 21 2.94 0.28 24.29
C ALA A 21 1.53 0.79 24.01
N GLN A 22 1.32 1.47 22.89
CA GLN A 22 -0.02 1.84 22.45
C GLN A 22 -0.68 0.62 21.80
N GLU A 23 -1.89 0.27 22.23
CA GLU A 23 -2.69 -0.79 21.64
C GLU A 23 -3.95 -0.22 20.96
N MET A 24 -4.25 -0.73 19.77
CA MET A 24 -5.49 -0.46 19.04
C MET A 24 -6.16 -1.78 18.67
N THR A 25 -7.50 -1.83 18.71
CA THR A 25 -8.27 -3.04 18.39
C THR A 25 -9.34 -2.76 17.34
N PHE A 26 -9.64 -3.76 16.49
CA PHE A 26 -10.50 -3.58 15.30
C PHE A 26 -11.58 -4.67 15.20
N ASN A 27 -12.15 -5.08 16.33
CA ASN A 27 -13.07 -6.22 16.45
C ASN A 27 -14.56 -5.85 16.34
N THR A 28 -14.88 -4.62 15.95
CA THR A 28 -16.27 -4.14 15.75
C THR A 28 -16.54 -3.88 14.28
N LYS A 29 -17.83 -3.83 13.89
CA LYS A 29 -18.21 -3.46 12.52
C LYS A 29 -17.78 -2.03 12.20
N ASP A 30 -17.97 -1.12 13.16
CA ASP A 30 -17.75 0.32 12.97
C ASP A 30 -16.27 0.67 12.81
N ALA A 31 -15.35 -0.21 13.22
CA ALA A 31 -13.92 -0.03 13.00
C ALA A 31 -13.55 0.02 11.50
N TRP A 32 -14.41 -0.46 10.60
CA TRP A 32 -14.08 -0.69 9.20
C TRP A 32 -14.84 0.19 8.20
N THR A 33 -14.19 0.45 7.08
CA THR A 33 -14.75 1.01 5.84
C THR A 33 -14.53 0.04 4.69
N GLY A 34 -15.09 0.33 3.51
CA GLY A 34 -14.91 -0.49 2.30
C GLY A 34 -15.83 -1.72 2.24
N VAL A 35 -16.74 -1.88 3.21
CA VAL A 35 -17.71 -2.97 3.29
C VAL A 35 -19.13 -2.43 3.47
N SER A 36 -20.09 -3.06 2.79
CA SER A 36 -21.52 -2.76 2.97
C SER A 36 -22.10 -3.48 4.18
N GLU A 37 -23.09 -2.90 4.85
CA GLU A 37 -23.76 -3.48 6.03
C GLU A 37 -24.25 -4.92 5.83
N ARG A 38 -24.69 -5.28 4.61
CA ARG A 38 -25.13 -6.65 4.29
C ARG A 38 -23.98 -7.67 4.23
N ASN A 39 -22.74 -7.22 4.06
CA ASN A 39 -21.56 -8.07 3.89
C ASN A 39 -20.74 -8.22 5.18
N ILE A 40 -21.11 -7.55 6.26
CA ILE A 40 -20.42 -7.63 7.55
C ILE A 40 -21.41 -7.83 8.69
N SER A 41 -21.20 -8.88 9.48
CA SER A 41 -21.98 -9.16 10.70
C SER A 41 -21.05 -9.40 11.88
N LEU A 42 -21.50 -9.07 13.09
CA LEU A 42 -20.78 -9.37 14.34
C LEU A 42 -21.66 -10.27 15.22
N LYS A 43 -21.13 -11.42 15.65
CA LYS A 43 -21.81 -12.31 16.60
C LYS A 43 -20.76 -12.89 17.55
N ASN A 44 -21.01 -12.81 18.86
CA ASN A 44 -20.13 -13.36 19.90
C ASN A 44 -18.65 -12.97 19.74
N GLY A 45 -18.38 -11.69 19.40
CA GLY A 45 -17.01 -11.18 19.20
C GLY A 45 -16.33 -11.62 17.90
N VAL A 46 -17.03 -12.30 17.00
CA VAL A 46 -16.52 -12.72 15.68
C VAL A 46 -17.18 -11.92 14.58
N LEU A 47 -16.35 -11.27 13.74
CA LEU A 47 -16.79 -10.61 12.53
C LEU A 47 -16.87 -11.63 11.39
N THR A 48 -17.98 -11.64 10.67
CA THR A 48 -18.16 -12.48 9.47
C THR A 48 -18.28 -11.58 8.24
N ILE A 49 -17.41 -11.80 7.26
CA ILE A 49 -17.30 -11.04 6.01
C ILE A 49 -17.71 -11.91 4.84
N ARG A 50 -18.68 -11.42 4.05
CA ARG A 50 -19.23 -12.11 2.86
C ARG A 50 -18.74 -11.46 1.58
N GLY A 51 -18.25 -12.31 0.67
CA GLY A 51 -17.77 -11.89 -0.64
C GLY A 51 -16.44 -11.15 -0.62
N ARG A 52 -15.98 -10.78 -1.82
CA ARG A 52 -14.68 -10.12 -2.02
C ARG A 52 -14.74 -8.66 -1.59
N VAL A 53 -13.98 -8.31 -0.55
CA VAL A 53 -14.02 -6.99 0.09
C VAL A 53 -12.60 -6.54 0.49
N THR A 54 -12.33 -5.24 0.38
CA THR A 54 -11.16 -4.62 1.02
C THR A 54 -11.64 -3.82 2.21
N LEU A 55 -11.27 -4.26 3.41
CA LEU A 55 -11.51 -3.54 4.65
C LEU A 55 -10.35 -2.58 4.91
N VAL A 56 -10.67 -1.34 5.29
CA VAL A 56 -9.69 -0.35 5.75
C VAL A 56 -10.20 0.27 7.04
N SER A 57 -9.35 0.36 8.06
CA SER A 57 -9.74 0.91 9.35
C SER A 57 -10.18 2.37 9.23
N ARG A 58 -11.20 2.77 10.00
CA ARG A 58 -11.59 4.18 10.12
C ARG A 58 -10.49 4.98 10.78
N GLU A 59 -10.03 4.48 11.93
CA GLU A 59 -8.92 5.03 12.66
C GLU A 59 -7.61 4.87 11.87
N SER A 60 -6.82 5.94 11.89
CA SER A 60 -5.44 5.96 11.42
C SER A 60 -4.50 6.21 12.59
N PHE A 61 -3.23 5.90 12.39
CA PHE A 61 -2.16 6.23 13.33
C PHE A 61 -1.01 6.91 12.59
N ASP A 62 -0.27 7.73 13.31
CA ASP A 62 0.94 8.37 12.79
C ASP A 62 2.11 7.37 12.77
N ILE A 63 2.90 7.47 11.71
CA ILE A 63 4.10 6.66 11.52
C ILE A 63 5.30 7.38 12.13
N ASP A 64 5.87 6.74 13.14
CA ASP A 64 7.18 7.04 13.71
C ASP A 64 8.14 5.92 13.28
N PRO A 65 9.10 6.19 12.38
CA PRO A 65 10.07 5.19 11.94
C PRO A 65 10.93 4.61 13.06
N GLY A 66 11.03 5.27 14.22
CA GLY A 66 11.74 4.76 15.39
C GLY A 66 10.96 3.70 16.18
N LYS A 67 9.67 3.55 15.92
CA LYS A 67 8.79 2.58 16.59
C LYS A 67 8.61 1.30 15.79
N THR A 68 8.24 0.25 16.50
CA THR A 68 7.84 -1.05 15.94
C THR A 68 6.33 -1.23 16.06
N TYR A 69 5.72 -1.61 14.94
CA TYR A 69 4.29 -1.79 14.77
C TYR A 69 4.00 -3.27 14.56
N THR A 70 3.43 -3.94 15.54
CA THR A 70 3.09 -5.37 15.46
C THR A 70 1.59 -5.52 15.24
N LEU A 71 1.24 -6.17 14.15
CA LEU A 71 -0.13 -6.40 13.71
C LEU A 71 -0.46 -7.89 13.87
N THR A 72 -1.58 -8.19 14.53
CA THR A 72 -2.06 -9.56 14.78
C THR A 72 -3.55 -9.70 14.48
N GLY A 73 -3.98 -10.90 14.10
CA GLY A 73 -5.38 -11.23 13.88
C GLY A 73 -5.58 -12.71 13.56
N SER A 74 -6.77 -13.23 13.86
CA SER A 74 -7.14 -14.62 13.59
C SER A 74 -8.26 -14.71 12.58
N PHE A 75 -8.13 -15.63 11.62
CA PHE A 75 -9.01 -15.76 10.45
C PHE A 75 -9.36 -17.22 10.19
N LYS A 76 -10.56 -17.49 9.67
CA LYS A 76 -10.95 -18.79 9.11
C LYS A 76 -12.07 -18.65 8.09
N ALA A 77 -12.30 -19.69 7.31
CA ALA A 77 -13.46 -19.81 6.44
C ALA A 77 -14.73 -20.09 7.26
N ALA A 78 -15.86 -19.58 6.80
CA ALA A 78 -17.19 -19.90 7.30
C ALA A 78 -18.00 -20.54 6.16
N GLY A 79 -17.94 -21.87 6.06
CA GLY A 79 -18.58 -22.63 4.98
C GLY A 79 -17.57 -23.49 4.21
N SER A 80 -18.00 -24.01 3.05
CA SER A 80 -17.19 -24.93 2.23
C SER A 80 -16.15 -24.24 1.36
N GLU A 81 -16.27 -22.93 1.16
CA GLU A 81 -15.42 -22.16 0.26
C GLU A 81 -14.20 -21.60 1.01
N SER A 82 -13.01 -21.81 0.44
CA SER A 82 -11.77 -21.16 0.90
C SER A 82 -11.42 -19.96 0.02
N ALA A 83 -10.68 -19.01 0.59
CA ALA A 83 -10.21 -17.86 -0.18
C ALA A 83 -8.91 -17.28 0.38
N LYS A 84 -8.22 -16.53 -0.49
CA LYS A 84 -7.02 -15.76 -0.16
C LYS A 84 -7.39 -14.54 0.67
N LEU A 85 -6.68 -14.35 1.76
CA LEU A 85 -6.75 -13.19 2.63
C LEU A 85 -5.36 -12.54 2.74
N TYR A 86 -5.32 -11.22 2.71
CA TYR A 86 -4.09 -10.43 2.89
C TYR A 86 -4.31 -9.40 3.99
N PHE A 87 -3.34 -9.24 4.89
CA PHE A 87 -3.47 -8.44 6.10
C PHE A 87 -2.27 -7.53 6.31
N GLY A 88 -2.50 -6.22 6.51
CA GLY A 88 -1.41 -5.27 6.67
C GLY A 88 -1.86 -3.82 6.78
N PHE A 89 -1.13 -2.92 6.10
CA PHE A 89 -1.33 -1.48 6.19
C PHE A 89 -1.50 -0.82 4.82
N SER A 90 -2.45 0.11 4.73
CA SER A 90 -2.46 1.17 3.72
C SER A 90 -1.71 2.38 4.26
N GLN A 91 -0.91 3.03 3.42
CA GLN A 91 0.06 4.05 3.81
C GLN A 91 -0.27 5.37 3.13
N TYR A 92 -0.09 6.48 3.83
CA TYR A 92 -0.46 7.80 3.32
C TYR A 92 0.67 8.81 3.50
N ASP A 93 0.82 9.68 2.51
CA ASP A 93 1.72 10.82 2.58
C ASP A 93 1.16 11.93 3.50
N LYS A 94 1.93 13.00 3.68
CA LYS A 94 1.55 14.14 4.51
C LYS A 94 0.28 14.88 4.04
N ASN A 95 -0.12 14.68 2.79
CA ASN A 95 -1.31 15.27 2.20
C ASN A 95 -2.51 14.29 2.23
N GLY A 96 -2.36 13.12 2.85
CA GLY A 96 -3.39 12.09 2.90
C GLY A 96 -3.53 11.29 1.60
N LYS A 97 -2.56 11.35 0.68
CA LYS A 97 -2.57 10.58 -0.55
C LYS A 97 -2.07 9.16 -0.30
N ASP A 98 -2.83 8.18 -0.77
CA ASP A 98 -2.50 6.76 -0.71
C ASP A 98 -1.18 6.47 -1.45
N ILE A 99 -0.25 5.81 -0.76
CA ILE A 99 1.06 5.41 -1.28
C ILE A 99 1.00 3.94 -1.65
N GLN A 100 0.88 3.68 -2.94
CA GLN A 100 0.90 2.34 -3.50
C GLN A 100 2.31 1.94 -3.92
N THR A 101 2.52 0.64 -4.16
CA THR A 101 3.81 0.10 -4.63
C THR A 101 4.33 0.85 -5.87
N ILE A 102 3.46 1.25 -6.80
CA ILE A 102 3.83 2.00 -8.01
C ILE A 102 4.48 3.35 -7.72
N ASN A 103 4.24 3.94 -6.55
CA ASN A 103 4.78 5.25 -6.20
C ASN A 103 6.22 5.15 -5.68
N THR A 104 6.69 3.97 -5.29
CA THR A 104 7.97 3.83 -4.57
C THR A 104 8.87 2.70 -5.10
N ASP A 105 8.32 1.71 -5.80
CA ASP A 105 9.04 0.54 -6.29
C ASP A 105 9.89 0.84 -7.52
N THR A 106 11.09 1.37 -7.29
CA THR A 106 12.04 1.71 -8.36
C THR A 106 12.63 0.46 -9.01
N ILE A 107 12.68 0.41 -10.35
CA ILE A 107 13.43 -0.63 -11.07
C ILE A 107 14.87 -0.16 -11.28
N PRO A 108 15.89 -0.87 -10.75
CA PRO A 108 17.28 -0.46 -10.87
C PRO A 108 17.73 -0.25 -12.31
N TRP A 109 18.59 0.75 -12.52
CA TRP A 109 19.24 1.06 -13.80
C TRP A 109 18.28 1.48 -14.93
N THR A 110 17.10 2.00 -14.58
CA THR A 110 16.13 2.51 -15.57
C THR A 110 16.02 4.04 -15.58
N ASP A 111 16.67 4.73 -14.65
CA ASP A 111 16.81 6.18 -14.68
C ASP A 111 17.38 6.66 -16.02
N THR A 112 16.68 7.61 -16.63
CA THR A 112 17.08 8.22 -17.89
C THR A 112 16.43 9.59 -18.04
N VAL A 113 16.76 10.28 -19.14
CA VAL A 113 16.27 11.62 -19.45
C VAL A 113 15.63 11.64 -20.84
N LEU A 114 14.52 12.33 -20.98
CA LEU A 114 13.91 12.62 -22.29
C LEU A 114 14.84 13.52 -23.11
N LEU A 115 15.22 13.08 -24.31
CA LEU A 115 16.04 13.87 -25.23
C LEU A 115 15.19 14.81 -26.10
N LYS A 116 13.89 14.54 -26.22
CA LYS A 116 12.93 15.33 -27.00
C LYS A 116 11.68 15.58 -26.17
N PRO A 117 10.96 16.68 -26.40
CA PRO A 117 9.65 16.87 -25.78
C PRO A 117 8.70 15.75 -26.24
N VAL A 118 7.78 15.37 -25.35
CA VAL A 118 6.74 14.38 -25.57
C VAL A 118 5.41 15.10 -25.58
N LYS A 119 4.58 14.83 -26.59
CA LYS A 119 3.20 15.30 -26.67
C LYS A 119 2.25 14.21 -26.21
N ALA A 120 1.06 14.61 -25.75
CA ALA A 120 0.05 13.68 -25.24
C ALA A 120 -0.33 12.56 -26.23
N ALA A 121 -0.30 12.83 -27.53
CA ALA A 121 -0.61 11.86 -28.58
C ALA A 121 0.56 10.90 -28.90
N ASP A 122 1.78 11.21 -28.47
CA ASP A 122 2.97 10.45 -28.84
C ASP A 122 2.98 9.06 -28.19
N LYS A 123 3.52 8.08 -28.91
CA LYS A 123 3.72 6.70 -28.43
C LYS A 123 5.18 6.34 -28.26
N VAL A 124 6.09 7.27 -28.52
CA VAL A 124 7.53 7.03 -28.50
C VAL A 124 8.18 8.08 -27.62
N LEU A 125 8.93 7.62 -26.63
CA LEU A 125 9.80 8.47 -25.81
C LEU A 125 11.22 8.29 -26.30
N VAL A 126 11.88 9.38 -26.70
CA VAL A 126 13.29 9.36 -27.08
C VAL A 126 14.12 9.71 -25.84
N VAL A 127 15.01 8.81 -25.43
CA VAL A 127 15.76 8.88 -24.17
C VAL A 127 17.23 8.58 -24.36
N ASN A 128 18.06 8.97 -23.39
CA ASN A 128 19.50 8.69 -23.42
C ASN A 128 19.80 7.18 -23.37
N ASN A 129 19.10 6.44 -22.49
CA ASN A 129 19.33 5.01 -22.30
C ASN A 129 18.06 4.27 -21.85
N ALA A 130 17.71 3.19 -22.56
CA ALA A 130 16.61 2.29 -22.19
C ALA A 130 17.01 0.81 -22.15
N MET A 131 18.30 0.51 -21.99
CA MET A 131 18.83 -0.87 -22.10
C MET A 131 18.26 -1.83 -21.04
N LYS A 132 17.97 -1.34 -19.83
CA LYS A 132 17.50 -2.17 -18.70
C LYS A 132 15.99 -2.10 -18.48
N TRP A 133 15.29 -1.29 -19.26
CA TRP A 133 13.84 -1.14 -19.18
C TRP A 133 13.13 -2.46 -19.49
N LYS A 134 12.11 -2.75 -18.69
CA LYS A 134 11.31 -3.98 -18.74
C LYS A 134 10.03 -3.76 -19.52
N LYS A 135 9.50 -4.83 -20.11
CA LYS A 135 8.28 -4.83 -20.94
C LYS A 135 7.09 -5.45 -20.21
N PHE A 136 7.10 -5.42 -18.87
CA PHE A 136 6.03 -6.00 -18.07
C PHE A 136 4.87 -5.03 -17.96
N SER A 137 3.64 -5.55 -18.03
CA SER A 137 2.41 -4.76 -17.84
C SER A 137 2.25 -4.22 -16.41
N THR A 138 3.02 -4.76 -15.46
CA THR A 138 3.09 -4.32 -14.07
C THR A 138 4.07 -3.17 -13.84
N CYS A 139 4.79 -2.74 -14.87
CA CYS A 139 5.69 -1.60 -14.81
C CYS A 139 5.00 -0.32 -15.30
N VAL A 140 5.39 0.81 -14.71
CA VAL A 140 4.90 2.15 -15.02
C VAL A 140 6.08 3.11 -15.17
N ILE A 141 5.82 4.33 -15.64
CA ILE A 141 6.86 5.36 -15.83
C ILE A 141 6.65 6.45 -14.79
N ALA A 142 7.62 6.64 -13.90
CA ALA A 142 7.69 7.80 -13.03
C ALA A 142 8.39 8.95 -13.74
N CYS A 143 7.79 10.14 -13.68
CA CYS A 143 8.33 11.37 -14.26
C CYS A 143 8.88 12.30 -13.18
N ASN A 144 9.73 13.24 -13.59
CA ASN A 144 10.40 14.20 -12.71
C ASN A 144 11.15 13.52 -11.56
N THR A 145 11.90 12.47 -11.89
CA THR A 145 12.60 11.65 -10.89
C THR A 145 13.88 12.34 -10.42
N SER A 146 14.30 12.01 -9.19
CA SER A 146 15.54 12.50 -8.58
C SER A 146 16.53 11.36 -8.38
N SER A 147 17.81 11.59 -8.67
CA SER A 147 18.87 10.57 -8.51
C SER A 147 19.10 10.16 -7.05
N ASP A 148 18.73 11.02 -6.10
CA ASP A 148 18.79 10.76 -4.65
C ASP A 148 17.48 10.22 -4.07
N PHE A 149 16.50 9.88 -4.92
CA PHE A 149 15.18 9.34 -4.55
C PHE A 149 14.31 10.27 -3.69
N LYS A 150 14.65 11.56 -3.57
CA LYS A 150 13.78 12.55 -2.90
C LYS A 150 12.45 12.80 -3.62
N ASP A 151 12.30 12.28 -4.84
CA ASP A 151 11.03 12.28 -5.57
C ASP A 151 10.02 11.26 -5.02
N LEU A 152 10.43 10.33 -4.15
CA LEU A 152 9.56 9.29 -3.60
C LEU A 152 8.77 9.79 -2.36
N PRO A 153 7.47 9.46 -2.24
CA PRO A 153 6.67 8.71 -3.19
C PRO A 153 6.37 9.56 -4.43
N ASN A 154 6.61 8.99 -5.61
CA ASN A 154 6.41 9.71 -6.86
C ASN A 154 4.99 9.48 -7.35
N PHE A 155 4.23 10.58 -7.44
CA PHE A 155 2.85 10.58 -7.89
C PHE A 155 2.68 11.01 -9.35
N ASN A 156 3.76 11.42 -10.01
CA ASN A 156 3.79 11.76 -11.43
C ASN A 156 4.01 10.47 -12.24
N ILE A 157 3.01 9.59 -12.25
CA ILE A 157 3.09 8.26 -12.84
C ILE A 157 2.30 8.18 -14.14
N LEU A 158 2.93 7.68 -15.20
CA LEU A 158 2.27 7.24 -16.43
C LEU A 158 2.05 5.73 -16.35
N GLU A 159 0.80 5.32 -16.20
CA GLU A 159 0.39 3.91 -16.11
C GLU A 159 0.30 3.23 -17.49
N ILE A 160 1.35 3.38 -18.28
CA ILE A 160 1.41 2.91 -19.67
C ILE A 160 2.50 1.84 -19.79
N PRO A 161 2.15 0.60 -20.16
CA PRO A 161 3.14 -0.43 -20.39
C PRO A 161 4.08 -0.07 -21.55
N VAL A 162 5.37 -0.40 -21.36
CA VAL A 162 6.36 -0.34 -22.44
C VAL A 162 6.23 -1.58 -23.31
N LYS A 163 6.00 -1.37 -24.61
CA LYS A 163 5.90 -2.44 -25.61
C LYS A 163 7.29 -2.92 -26.02
N MET A 164 8.20 -1.99 -26.29
CA MET A 164 9.56 -2.31 -26.72
C MET A 164 10.53 -1.15 -26.50
N THR A 165 11.82 -1.48 -26.50
CA THR A 165 12.90 -0.49 -26.55
C THR A 165 13.75 -0.75 -27.79
N LYS A 166 14.25 0.32 -28.42
CA LYS A 166 15.09 0.25 -29.61
C LYS A 166 16.29 1.17 -29.45
N LYS A 167 17.50 0.62 -29.52
CA LYS A 167 18.73 1.41 -29.58
C LYS A 167 18.82 2.11 -30.94
N LYS A 168 19.06 3.42 -30.95
CA LYS A 168 19.28 4.22 -32.16
C LYS A 168 20.75 4.60 -32.32
N SER A 169 21.41 4.96 -31.21
CA SER A 169 22.85 5.22 -31.17
C SER A 169 23.41 4.83 -29.80
N MET A 170 24.65 5.22 -29.49
CA MET A 170 25.22 5.00 -28.15
C MET A 170 24.47 5.74 -27.03
N GLN A 171 23.94 6.93 -27.33
CA GLN A 171 23.29 7.83 -26.36
C GLN A 171 21.83 8.14 -26.74
N GLU A 172 21.23 7.33 -27.61
CA GLU A 172 19.83 7.50 -28.01
C GLU A 172 19.13 6.14 -28.10
N TRP A 173 18.02 6.05 -27.37
CA TRP A 173 17.10 4.94 -27.37
C TRP A 173 15.67 5.45 -27.55
N GLU A 174 14.83 4.62 -28.13
CA GLU A 174 13.39 4.80 -28.16
C GLU A 174 12.73 3.82 -27.19
N ILE A 175 11.80 4.33 -26.37
CA ILE A 175 10.85 3.54 -25.61
C ILE A 175 9.50 3.68 -26.30
N ILE A 176 9.00 2.57 -26.84
CA ILE A 176 7.71 2.52 -27.54
C ILE A 176 6.64 2.05 -26.55
N LEU A 177 5.63 2.89 -26.36
CA LEU A 177 4.52 2.70 -25.43
C LEU A 177 3.39 1.89 -26.06
N ALA A 178 2.65 1.15 -25.23
CA ALA A 178 1.44 0.42 -25.68
C ALA A 178 0.26 1.37 -26.01
N LYS A 179 0.26 2.58 -25.44
CA LYS A 179 -0.74 3.63 -25.64
C LYS A 179 -0.04 4.98 -25.77
N SER A 180 -0.76 6.01 -26.20
CA SER A 180 -0.24 7.38 -26.22
C SER A 180 0.11 7.85 -24.80
N ALA A 181 1.11 8.72 -24.66
CA ALA A 181 1.63 9.20 -23.39
C ALA A 181 0.56 9.86 -22.50
N GLY A 182 -0.45 10.49 -23.12
CA GLY A 182 -1.58 11.13 -22.44
C GLY A 182 -1.23 12.44 -21.74
N VAL A 183 0.05 12.84 -21.75
CA VAL A 183 0.57 14.06 -21.13
C VAL A 183 1.60 14.72 -22.04
N ASN A 184 1.81 16.02 -21.84
CA ASN A 184 2.93 16.73 -22.44
C ASN A 184 4.10 16.79 -21.44
N LEU A 185 5.32 16.48 -21.88
CA LEU A 185 6.54 16.58 -21.08
C LEU A 185 7.63 17.31 -21.88
N PRO A 186 8.39 18.23 -21.28
CA PRO A 186 9.51 18.88 -21.96
C PRO A 186 10.69 17.91 -22.17
N ALA A 187 11.59 18.26 -23.10
CA ALA A 187 12.90 17.64 -23.14
C ALA A 187 13.65 17.94 -21.82
N GLY A 188 14.54 17.04 -21.40
CA GLY A 188 15.26 17.16 -20.15
C GLY A 188 14.52 16.61 -18.93
N THR A 189 13.26 16.15 -19.06
CA THR A 189 12.56 15.49 -17.95
C THR A 189 13.23 14.16 -17.61
N ASN A 190 13.63 14.01 -16.35
CA ASN A 190 14.08 12.74 -15.80
C ASN A 190 12.90 11.78 -15.64
N ILE A 191 13.09 10.54 -16.07
CA ILE A 191 12.11 9.47 -15.91
C ILE A 191 12.78 8.22 -15.36
N ARG A 192 12.02 7.39 -14.66
CA ARG A 192 12.44 6.09 -14.12
C ARG A 192 11.32 5.09 -14.32
N GLN A 193 11.66 3.81 -14.52
CA GLN A 193 10.65 2.77 -14.49
C GLN A 193 10.36 2.37 -13.05
N HIS A 194 9.08 2.35 -12.68
CA HIS A 194 8.60 1.77 -11.43
C HIS A 194 7.90 0.43 -11.69
N GLY A 195 7.89 -0.44 -10.69
CA GLY A 195 7.21 -1.73 -10.67
C GLY A 195 5.90 -1.69 -9.88
N GLY A 196 5.38 -2.88 -9.57
CA GLY A 196 4.33 -3.03 -8.57
C GLY A 196 2.93 -2.61 -8.95
N LYS A 197 2.62 -2.34 -10.23
CA LYS A 197 1.23 -2.07 -10.63
C LYS A 197 0.36 -3.29 -10.34
N GLY A 198 -0.63 -3.09 -9.47
CA GLY A 198 -1.53 -4.13 -8.98
C GLY A 198 -1.01 -4.97 -7.80
N ALA A 199 0.21 -4.71 -7.28
CA ALA A 199 0.77 -5.43 -6.14
C ALA A 199 -0.02 -5.20 -4.83
N GLY A 200 -0.63 -4.01 -4.69
CA GLY A 200 -1.52 -3.67 -3.58
C GLY A 200 -0.81 -3.03 -2.40
N GLU A 201 -1.19 -3.42 -1.19
CA GLU A 201 -0.83 -2.76 0.07
C GLU A 201 0.36 -3.43 0.77
N MET A 202 0.84 -2.82 1.85
CA MET A 202 1.88 -3.36 2.71
C MET A 202 1.33 -4.47 3.62
N TYR A 203 1.26 -5.71 3.13
CA TYR A 203 0.73 -6.88 3.87
C TYR A 203 1.64 -7.40 5.00
N THR A 204 1.98 -6.54 5.97
CA THR A 204 2.86 -6.83 7.11
C THR A 204 2.40 -8.01 7.95
N GLY A 205 1.09 -8.14 8.20
CA GLY A 205 0.53 -9.27 8.94
C GLY A 205 0.64 -10.60 8.19
N GLY A 206 0.84 -10.54 6.87
CA GLY A 206 0.99 -11.70 5.99
C GLY A 206 -0.26 -12.00 5.17
N TYR A 207 -0.29 -13.21 4.62
CA TYR A 207 -1.40 -13.71 3.82
C TYR A 207 -1.60 -15.20 4.06
N LEU A 208 -2.83 -15.69 3.84
CA LEU A 208 -3.17 -17.10 3.91
C LEU A 208 -4.29 -17.45 2.93
N THR A 209 -4.50 -18.75 2.74
CA THR A 209 -5.78 -19.27 2.23
C THR A 209 -6.56 -19.79 3.43
N THR A 210 -7.79 -19.31 3.63
CA THR A 210 -8.61 -19.66 4.80
C THR A 210 -9.00 -21.13 4.79
N SER A 211 -8.93 -21.80 5.94
CA SER A 211 -9.51 -23.12 6.18
C SER A 211 -10.64 -23.06 7.21
N ASP A 212 -11.28 -24.20 7.52
CA ASP A 212 -12.27 -24.32 8.59
C ASP A 212 -11.69 -24.14 10.01
N GLN A 213 -10.36 -24.13 10.14
CA GLN A 213 -9.63 -23.92 11.38
C GLN A 213 -9.19 -22.47 11.54
N TRP A 214 -9.13 -21.98 12.79
CA TRP A 214 -8.57 -20.66 13.08
C TRP A 214 -7.08 -20.61 12.78
N GLN A 215 -6.68 -19.63 11.98
CA GLN A 215 -5.30 -19.36 11.61
C GLN A 215 -4.93 -17.95 12.05
N THR A 216 -3.86 -17.82 12.82
CA THR A 216 -3.37 -16.53 13.30
C THR A 216 -2.28 -16.00 12.38
N LEU A 217 -2.46 -14.75 11.94
CA LEU A 217 -1.45 -13.97 11.25
C LEU A 217 -0.83 -12.97 12.22
N SER A 218 0.48 -12.81 12.13
CA SER A 218 1.25 -11.85 12.93
C SER A 218 2.47 -11.38 12.14
N GLY A 219 2.72 -10.08 12.17
CA GLY A 219 3.93 -9.51 11.62
C GLY A 219 4.19 -8.10 12.12
N SER A 220 5.42 -7.64 11.90
CA SER A 220 5.87 -6.34 12.40
C SER A 220 6.53 -5.49 11.33
N ALA A 221 6.35 -4.18 11.44
CA ALA A 221 7.02 -3.18 10.61
C ALA A 221 7.74 -2.14 11.48
N SER A 222 8.91 -1.70 11.02
CA SER A 222 9.68 -0.61 11.64
C SER A 222 10.63 0.03 10.63
N GLY A 223 11.12 1.24 10.93
CA GLY A 223 11.99 1.97 10.03
C GLY A 223 11.33 2.40 8.72
N ARG A 224 12.10 3.09 7.88
CA ARG A 224 11.63 3.62 6.60
C ARG A 224 12.60 3.24 5.48
N LEU A 225 12.07 2.86 4.33
CA LEU A 225 12.85 2.66 3.13
C LEU A 225 13.32 3.99 2.54
N LEU A 226 14.52 3.99 1.96
CA LEU A 226 14.95 5.07 1.07
C LEU A 226 14.21 5.00 -0.27
N LYS A 227 14.03 3.78 -0.80
CA LYS A 227 13.31 3.48 -2.05
C LYS A 227 12.83 2.04 -2.06
N GLY A 228 11.96 1.71 -3.01
CA GLY A 228 11.42 0.36 -3.16
C GLY A 228 10.14 0.16 -2.38
N PHE A 229 9.83 -1.11 -2.13
CA PHE A 229 8.68 -1.52 -1.35
C PHE A 229 9.06 -2.70 -0.44
N SER A 230 8.47 -2.73 0.76
CA SER A 230 8.72 -3.76 1.76
C SER A 230 7.45 -4.03 2.54
N PHE A 231 7.28 -5.28 3.00
CA PHE A 231 6.22 -5.63 3.95
C PHE A 231 6.61 -5.36 5.42
N ARG A 232 7.87 -4.97 5.67
CA ARG A 232 8.43 -4.81 7.03
C ARG A 232 8.97 -3.40 7.32
N GLN A 233 9.00 -2.52 6.33
CA GLN A 233 9.49 -1.15 6.50
C GLN A 233 8.56 -0.19 5.77
N TRP A 234 8.35 0.99 6.36
CA TRP A 234 7.46 2.00 5.81
C TRP A 234 7.98 2.53 4.47
N ALA A 235 7.06 2.81 3.56
CA ALA A 235 7.35 3.43 2.28
C ALA A 235 8.01 4.82 2.47
N PRO A 236 8.89 5.25 1.53
CA PRO A 236 9.38 6.62 1.52
C PRO A 236 8.22 7.62 1.59
N GLY A 237 8.37 8.66 2.43
CA GLY A 237 7.37 9.71 2.64
C GLY A 237 6.05 9.32 3.32
N ALA A 238 5.88 8.06 3.73
CA ALA A 238 4.73 7.65 4.53
C ALA A 238 4.79 8.27 5.94
N VAL A 239 3.70 8.94 6.34
CA VAL A 239 3.56 9.58 7.66
C VAL A 239 2.33 9.12 8.42
N LYS A 240 1.34 8.52 7.74
CA LYS A 240 0.16 7.91 8.36
C LYS A 240 -0.09 6.53 7.79
N ALA A 241 -0.69 5.66 8.59
CA ALA A 241 -1.16 4.37 8.13
C ALA A 241 -2.53 4.01 8.71
N LYS A 242 -3.19 3.08 8.03
CA LYS A 242 -4.44 2.44 8.42
C LYS A 242 -4.29 0.93 8.29
N VAL A 243 -4.93 0.17 9.18
CA VAL A 243 -4.97 -1.29 9.04
C VAL A 243 -5.86 -1.63 7.85
N CYS A 244 -5.43 -2.57 7.01
CA CYS A 244 -6.17 -3.03 5.84
C CYS A 244 -6.23 -4.55 5.77
N ILE A 245 -7.33 -5.08 5.26
CA ILE A 245 -7.54 -6.52 5.03
C ILE A 245 -8.20 -6.72 3.68
N ARG A 246 -7.55 -7.43 2.75
CA ARG A 246 -8.23 -7.94 1.54
C ARG A 246 -8.81 -9.30 1.86
N VAL A 247 -10.12 -9.37 1.97
CA VAL A 247 -10.87 -10.55 2.37
C VAL A 247 -11.48 -11.21 1.13
N ASN A 248 -11.41 -12.53 1.07
CA ASN A 248 -11.97 -13.35 -0.01
C ASN A 248 -11.46 -12.96 -1.42
N TRP A 249 -10.18 -12.63 -1.56
CA TRP A 249 -9.66 -11.90 -2.73
C TRP A 249 -9.82 -12.62 -4.07
N ASN A 250 -9.70 -13.95 -4.07
CA ASN A 250 -9.81 -14.79 -5.27
C ASN A 250 -11.18 -15.48 -5.41
N ASN A 251 -12.11 -15.33 -4.46
CA ASN A 251 -13.37 -16.07 -4.45
C ASN A 251 -14.50 -15.24 -3.82
N SER A 252 -15.37 -14.66 -4.64
CA SER A 252 -16.48 -13.82 -4.17
C SER A 252 -17.64 -14.60 -3.52
N LYS A 253 -17.62 -15.93 -3.55
CA LYS A 253 -18.61 -16.79 -2.87
C LYS A 253 -18.16 -17.17 -1.45
N ALA A 254 -16.89 -16.98 -1.13
CA ALA A 254 -16.36 -17.30 0.18
C ALA A 254 -16.90 -16.37 1.27
N VAL A 255 -16.90 -16.91 2.49
CA VAL A 255 -17.21 -16.18 3.71
C VAL A 255 -16.06 -16.42 4.67
N THR A 256 -15.56 -15.34 5.27
CA THR A 256 -14.45 -15.39 6.22
C THR A 256 -14.92 -14.90 7.57
N GLU A 257 -14.57 -15.61 8.64
CA GLU A 257 -14.66 -15.15 10.02
C GLU A 257 -13.32 -14.59 10.48
N MET A 258 -13.36 -13.52 11.27
CA MET A 258 -12.18 -12.84 11.79
C MET A 258 -12.41 -12.31 13.22
N LYS A 259 -11.35 -12.34 14.03
CA LYS A 259 -11.34 -11.84 15.41
C LYS A 259 -9.92 -11.53 15.87
N ASP A 260 -9.82 -11.00 17.09
CA ASP A 260 -8.56 -10.72 17.78
C ASP A 260 -7.62 -9.78 16.98
N ILE A 261 -8.20 -8.88 16.18
CA ILE A 261 -7.47 -7.96 15.30
C ILE A 261 -6.93 -6.80 16.13
N ARG A 262 -5.61 -6.73 16.24
CA ARG A 262 -4.91 -5.77 17.12
C ARG A 262 -3.63 -5.24 16.50
N LEU A 263 -3.34 -3.98 16.79
CA LEU A 263 -2.08 -3.30 16.51
C LEU A 263 -1.45 -2.87 17.82
N THR A 264 -0.19 -3.25 18.03
CA THR A 264 0.63 -2.78 19.15
C THR A 264 1.78 -1.95 18.61
N ILE A 265 1.97 -0.74 19.16
CA ILE A 265 3.02 0.21 18.77
C ILE A 265 3.95 0.38 19.96
N LYS A 266 5.25 0.11 19.76
CA LYS A 266 6.31 0.21 20.77
C LYS A 266 7.44 1.10 20.28
#